data_AF-A0A7S2ZNC1-F1
#
_entry.id   AF-A0A7S2ZNC1-F1
#
_cell.length_a   1.000
_cell.length_b   1.000
_cell.length_c   1.000
_cell.angle_alpha   90.00
_cell.angle_beta   90.00
_cell.angle_gamma   90.00
#
_symmetry.space_group_name_H-M   'P 1'
#
loop_
_entity.id
_entity.type
_entity.pdbx_description
1 polymer ?
#
loop_
_entity_poly.entity_id
_entity_poly.type
_entity_poly.pdbx_seq_one_letter_code
_entity_poly.pdbx_strand_id
1 'polypeptide(L)'
;MEDYETLLSSKNSHLLNRTILRGHSDTVEGLAFNPEDSRRLVSGGDDKCVFFWDTRKSAATGKINDAHQGDVNCVDWSHNGMYIASGGADQRIRIWDVRQLSQSSEVTSFADLREHTGQINEVQFQPCGNSSVLGSCAEDGQVLLWDIAQVESDSKSSTGGEIPSLLLFRHYGHQYAVSEFQWSTVPDDPWTIASVSEDEEGATLQIWRPLDLIYNSPVDAANILRSEGI
;
A
#
# COMPACT_ATOMS: atom_id res chain seq x y z
N MET A 1 -31.91 -22.55 31.29
CA MET A 1 -30.65 -21.86 30.93
C MET A 1 -29.98 -22.80 29.95
N GLU A 2 -30.55 -22.87 28.75
CA GLU A 2 -30.00 -23.67 27.66
C GLU A 2 -28.95 -22.82 26.95
N ASP A 3 -27.77 -23.40 26.77
CA ASP A 3 -26.55 -22.74 26.33
C ASP A 3 -26.71 -22.02 24.98
N TYR A 4 -26.44 -20.71 24.99
CA TYR A 4 -26.35 -19.87 23.79
C TYR A 4 -25.33 -20.42 22.76
N GLU A 5 -24.31 -21.15 23.23
CA GLU A 5 -23.30 -21.85 22.43
C GLU A 5 -23.92 -22.92 21.51
N THR A 6 -24.97 -23.62 21.96
CA THR A 6 -25.59 -24.72 21.18
C THR A 6 -26.50 -24.19 20.05
N LEU A 7 -27.04 -22.97 20.21
CA LEU A 7 -27.91 -22.32 19.21
C LEU A 7 -27.13 -21.73 18.02
N LEU A 8 -25.87 -21.30 18.22
CA LEU A 8 -25.01 -20.79 17.15
C LEU A 8 -24.38 -21.91 16.30
N SER A 9 -24.18 -23.11 16.88
CA SER A 9 -23.48 -24.22 16.22
C SER A 9 -24.29 -24.91 15.10
N SER A 10 -25.62 -25.00 15.21
CA SER A 10 -26.39 -25.92 14.35
C SER A 10 -27.30 -25.27 13.30
N LYS A 11 -27.62 -23.97 13.40
CA LYS A 11 -28.62 -23.33 12.51
C LYS A 11 -28.07 -22.26 11.56
N ASN A 12 -26.82 -21.82 11.72
CA ASN A 12 -26.23 -20.74 10.91
C ASN A 12 -25.05 -21.17 10.03
N SER A 13 -24.72 -22.46 9.97
CA SER A 13 -23.63 -22.97 9.10
C SER A 13 -23.87 -22.73 7.61
N HIS A 14 -25.13 -22.51 7.20
CA HIS A 14 -25.51 -22.13 5.83
C HIS A 14 -25.55 -20.61 5.59
N LEU A 15 -25.42 -19.77 6.63
CA LEU A 15 -25.43 -18.31 6.52
C LEU A 15 -24.03 -17.68 6.41
N LEU A 16 -22.97 -18.47 6.64
CA LEU A 16 -21.59 -18.10 6.32
C LEU A 16 -20.98 -19.15 5.38
N ASN A 17 -20.92 -18.83 4.09
CA ASN A 17 -20.08 -19.58 3.15
C ASN A 17 -18.62 -19.17 3.35
N ARG A 18 -17.90 -19.89 4.23
CA ARG A 18 -16.49 -19.61 4.57
C ARG A 18 -15.55 -20.44 3.71
N THR A 19 -14.67 -19.78 2.96
CA THR A 19 -13.49 -20.40 2.34
C THR A 19 -12.29 -20.28 3.28
N ILE A 20 -11.55 -21.37 3.48
CA ILE A 20 -10.28 -21.35 4.24
C ILE A 20 -9.14 -21.45 3.23
N LEU A 21 -8.34 -20.39 3.15
CA LEU A 21 -7.15 -20.34 2.30
C LEU A 21 -5.93 -20.63 3.17
N ARG A 22 -5.14 -21.65 2.80
CA ARG A 22 -3.92 -22.04 3.50
C ARG A 22 -2.73 -21.87 2.58
N GLY A 23 -1.70 -21.15 3.01
CA GLY A 23 -0.50 -20.95 2.22
C GLY A 23 0.62 -20.28 3.01
N HIS A 24 0.31 -19.20 3.73
CA HIS A 24 1.30 -18.58 4.62
C HIS A 24 1.75 -19.55 5.70
N SER A 25 3.05 -19.56 6.01
CA SER A 25 3.64 -20.38 7.06
C SER A 25 3.74 -19.68 8.41
N ASP A 26 3.40 -18.40 8.46
CA ASP A 26 3.44 -17.56 9.66
C ASP A 26 2.28 -16.54 9.67
N THR A 27 2.27 -15.57 10.59
CA THR A 27 1.22 -14.54 10.72
C THR A 27 0.96 -13.83 9.40
N VAL A 28 -0.31 -13.52 9.13
CA VAL A 28 -0.74 -12.75 7.97
C VAL A 28 -1.13 -11.36 8.46
N GLU A 29 -0.32 -10.36 8.10
CA GLU A 29 -0.45 -8.98 8.56
C GLU A 29 -1.22 -8.11 7.53
N GLY A 30 -0.96 -8.33 6.23
CA GLY A 30 -1.59 -7.57 5.15
C GLY A 30 -2.65 -8.35 4.38
N LEU A 31 -3.75 -7.69 4.01
CA LEU A 31 -4.81 -8.25 3.16
C LEU A 31 -5.48 -7.18 2.28
N ALA A 32 -5.56 -7.41 0.97
CA ALA A 32 -6.26 -6.50 0.07
C ALA A 32 -7.01 -7.22 -1.06
N PHE A 33 -8.26 -6.84 -1.29
CA PHE A 33 -9.01 -7.25 -2.48
C PHE A 33 -8.57 -6.44 -3.69
N ASN A 34 -8.61 -7.05 -4.86
CA ASN A 34 -8.57 -6.29 -6.10
C ASN A 34 -9.88 -5.47 -6.21
N PRO A 35 -9.78 -4.15 -6.45
CA PRO A 35 -10.95 -3.26 -6.47
C PRO A 35 -11.91 -3.52 -7.65
N GLU A 36 -11.43 -4.08 -8.76
CA GLU A 36 -12.20 -4.35 -9.99
C GLU A 36 -12.69 -5.82 -10.09
N ASP A 37 -11.98 -6.76 -9.45
CA ASP A 37 -12.33 -8.19 -9.42
C ASP A 37 -12.27 -8.75 -8.00
N SER A 38 -13.43 -8.78 -7.33
CA SER A 38 -13.60 -9.30 -5.96
C SER A 38 -13.24 -10.77 -5.78
N ARG A 39 -12.90 -11.49 -6.86
CA ARG A 39 -12.37 -12.85 -6.79
C ARG A 39 -10.88 -12.87 -6.49
N ARG A 40 -10.16 -11.79 -6.76
CA ARG A 40 -8.71 -11.70 -6.59
C ARG A 40 -8.40 -10.98 -5.29
N LEU A 41 -7.47 -11.56 -4.54
CA LEU A 41 -7.04 -11.09 -3.23
C LEU A 41 -5.53 -11.28 -3.14
N VAL A 42 -4.87 -10.39 -2.42
CA VAL A 42 -3.45 -10.52 -2.05
C VAL A 42 -3.32 -10.48 -0.54
N SER A 43 -2.31 -11.18 -0.03
CA SER A 43 -1.94 -11.12 1.39
C SER A 43 -0.43 -11.09 1.56
N GLY A 44 0.03 -10.45 2.63
CA GLY A 44 1.42 -10.42 3.08
C GLY A 44 1.53 -10.91 4.52
N GLY A 45 2.67 -11.47 4.90
CA GLY A 45 2.89 -11.95 6.27
C GLY A 45 4.35 -12.08 6.68
N ASP A 46 4.56 -12.57 7.91
CA ASP A 46 5.86 -12.74 8.57
C ASP A 46 6.73 -13.82 7.90
N ASP A 47 6.13 -14.67 7.07
CA ASP A 47 6.86 -15.57 6.20
C ASP A 47 7.53 -14.87 5.00
N LYS A 48 7.51 -13.54 5.00
CA LYS A 48 8.18 -12.64 4.05
C LYS A 48 7.66 -12.78 2.62
N CYS A 49 6.51 -13.41 2.45
CA CYS A 49 5.92 -13.70 1.16
C CYS A 49 4.72 -12.79 0.89
N VAL A 50 4.45 -12.55 -0.39
CA VAL A 50 3.17 -12.01 -0.86
C VAL A 50 2.44 -13.11 -1.62
N PHE A 51 1.25 -13.49 -1.17
CA PHE A 51 0.43 -14.51 -1.81
C PHE A 51 -0.66 -13.89 -2.67
N PHE A 52 -1.00 -14.58 -3.76
CA PHE A 52 -2.13 -14.25 -4.62
C PHE A 52 -3.20 -15.34 -4.51
N TRP A 53 -4.45 -14.91 -4.41
CA TRP A 53 -5.57 -15.79 -4.20
C TRP A 53 -6.66 -15.58 -5.25
N ASP A 54 -7.38 -16.66 -5.54
CA ASP A 54 -8.69 -16.65 -6.18
C ASP A 54 -9.68 -17.20 -5.16
N THR A 55 -10.66 -16.42 -4.74
CA THR A 55 -11.61 -16.80 -3.66
C THR A 55 -12.47 -18.02 -3.99
N ARG A 56 -12.47 -18.45 -5.25
CA ARG A 56 -13.15 -19.65 -5.73
C ARG A 56 -12.30 -20.91 -5.64
N LYS A 57 -11.01 -20.78 -5.30
CA LYS A 57 -10.04 -21.87 -5.18
C LYS A 57 -9.61 -22.01 -3.72
N SER A 58 -9.29 -23.23 -3.30
CA SER A 58 -8.77 -23.51 -1.96
C SER A 58 -7.26 -23.34 -1.83
N ALA A 59 -6.55 -23.20 -2.97
CA ALA A 59 -5.11 -23.03 -3.04
C ALA A 59 -4.75 -21.67 -3.63
N ALA A 60 -3.60 -21.14 -3.21
CA ALA A 60 -3.01 -19.93 -3.78
C ALA A 60 -2.84 -20.06 -5.29
N THR A 61 -3.10 -18.98 -6.02
CA THR A 61 -2.85 -18.92 -7.47
C THR A 61 -1.40 -18.60 -7.80
N GLY A 62 -0.64 -18.13 -6.82
CA GLY A 62 0.78 -17.86 -6.92
C GLY A 62 1.29 -17.23 -5.62
N LYS A 63 2.60 -16.99 -5.56
CA LYS A 63 3.22 -16.18 -4.51
C LYS A 63 4.53 -15.57 -4.99
N ILE A 64 4.94 -14.48 -4.35
CA ILE A 64 6.29 -13.92 -4.42
C ILE A 64 7.03 -14.41 -3.18
N ASN A 65 8.04 -15.25 -3.38
CA ASN A 65 8.94 -15.65 -2.29
C ASN A 65 9.93 -14.52 -2.02
N ASP A 66 10.34 -14.36 -0.77
CA ASP A 66 11.34 -13.36 -0.36
C ASP A 66 10.99 -11.97 -0.88
N ALA A 67 9.70 -11.63 -0.83
CA ALA A 67 9.20 -10.34 -1.27
C ALA A 67 9.88 -9.21 -0.48
N HIS A 68 10.12 -9.44 0.81
CA HIS A 68 10.89 -8.56 1.68
C HIS A 68 11.99 -9.33 2.42
N GLN A 69 13.00 -8.63 2.95
CA GLN A 69 14.03 -9.24 3.81
C GLN A 69 13.58 -9.41 5.27
N GLY A 70 12.50 -8.71 5.64
CA GLY A 70 11.75 -8.87 6.88
C GLY A 70 10.28 -9.16 6.60
N ASP A 71 9.46 -9.04 7.63
CA ASP A 71 8.02 -9.34 7.61
C ASP A 71 7.28 -8.41 6.64
N VAL A 72 6.23 -8.91 5.99
CA VAL A 72 5.38 -8.11 5.10
C VAL A 72 4.16 -7.65 5.88
N ASN A 73 4.29 -6.46 6.47
CA ASN A 73 3.33 -5.89 7.41
C ASN A 73 2.04 -5.43 6.72
N CYS A 74 2.11 -5.00 5.47
CA CYS A 74 0.96 -4.46 4.76
C CYS A 74 1.05 -4.70 3.25
N VAL A 75 -0.13 -4.81 2.61
CA VAL A 75 -0.28 -4.94 1.16
C VAL A 75 -1.49 -4.13 0.71
N ASP A 76 -1.43 -3.58 -0.51
CA ASP A 76 -2.59 -2.92 -1.11
C ASP A 76 -2.62 -3.07 -2.64
N TRP A 77 -3.81 -2.95 -3.22
CA TRP A 77 -4.04 -2.90 -4.66
C TRP A 77 -4.24 -1.47 -5.13
N SER A 78 -3.63 -1.13 -6.27
CA SER A 78 -3.97 0.12 -6.92
C SER A 78 -5.44 0.12 -7.36
N HIS A 79 -6.07 1.29 -7.30
CA HIS A 79 -7.49 1.44 -7.62
C HIS A 79 -7.87 0.92 -9.02
N ASN A 80 -6.96 1.03 -9.98
CA ASN A 80 -7.15 0.53 -11.34
C ASN A 80 -6.86 -0.98 -11.53
N GLY A 81 -6.50 -1.70 -10.47
CA GLY A 81 -6.25 -3.14 -10.54
C GLY A 81 -4.99 -3.52 -11.33
N MET A 82 -3.99 -2.64 -11.44
CA MET A 82 -2.77 -2.91 -12.23
C MET A 82 -1.53 -3.14 -11.38
N TYR A 83 -1.49 -2.57 -10.18
CA TYR A 83 -0.34 -2.62 -9.30
C TYR A 83 -0.71 -3.20 -7.94
N ILE A 84 0.27 -3.85 -7.33
CA ILE A 84 0.23 -4.26 -5.93
C ILE A 84 1.42 -3.61 -5.24
N ALA A 85 1.19 -3.00 -4.09
CA ALA A 85 2.23 -2.50 -3.21
C ALA A 85 2.30 -3.37 -1.95
N SER A 86 3.49 -3.53 -1.39
CA SER A 86 3.66 -4.05 -0.04
C SER A 86 4.73 -3.27 0.72
N GLY A 87 4.49 -3.07 2.01
CA GLY A 87 5.45 -2.52 2.96
C GLY A 87 5.94 -3.61 3.90
N GLY A 88 7.18 -3.52 4.34
CA GLY A 88 7.73 -4.51 5.27
C GLY A 88 8.67 -3.97 6.33
N ALA A 89 9.04 -4.87 7.24
CA ALA A 89 9.98 -4.61 8.33
C ALA A 89 11.41 -4.30 7.84
N ASP A 90 11.71 -4.56 6.56
CA ASP A 90 12.96 -4.16 5.92
C ASP A 90 13.01 -2.68 5.48
N GLN A 91 12.01 -1.87 5.89
CA GLN A 91 11.91 -0.43 5.63
C GLN A 91 11.76 -0.10 4.15
N ARG A 92 11.33 -1.09 3.35
CA ARG A 92 11.11 -0.95 1.92
C ARG A 92 9.63 -1.03 1.61
N ILE A 93 9.25 -0.34 0.54
CA ILE A 93 7.99 -0.57 -0.16
C ILE A 93 8.31 -1.13 -1.52
N ARG A 94 7.70 -2.24 -1.90
CA ARG A 94 7.87 -2.84 -3.22
C ARG A 94 6.58 -2.83 -3.98
N ILE A 95 6.69 -2.60 -5.27
CA ILE A 95 5.55 -2.51 -6.19
C ILE A 95 5.72 -3.54 -7.29
N TRP A 96 4.65 -4.23 -7.65
CA TRP A 96 4.63 -5.16 -8.77
C TRP A 96 3.53 -4.81 -9.76
N ASP A 97 3.88 -4.88 -11.05
CA ASP A 97 2.90 -4.82 -12.14
C ASP A 97 2.28 -6.21 -12.34
N VAL A 98 0.97 -6.31 -12.12
CA VAL A 98 0.20 -7.56 -12.20
C VAL A 98 0.29 -8.20 -13.58
N ARG A 99 0.45 -7.40 -14.64
CA ARG A 99 0.58 -7.89 -16.02
C ARG A 99 1.90 -8.63 -16.20
N GLN A 100 2.98 -8.14 -15.60
CA GLN A 100 4.31 -8.74 -15.69
C GLN A 100 4.41 -10.02 -14.85
N LEU A 101 3.73 -10.08 -13.70
CA LEU A 101 3.67 -11.27 -12.85
C LEU A 101 3.14 -12.51 -13.56
N SER A 102 2.28 -12.33 -14.57
CA SER A 102 1.71 -13.43 -15.36
C SER A 102 2.58 -13.90 -16.52
N GLN A 103 3.60 -13.12 -16.91
CA GLN A 103 4.39 -13.34 -18.12
C GLN A 103 5.82 -13.78 -17.83
N SER A 104 6.38 -13.39 -16.67
CA SER A 104 7.76 -13.69 -16.32
C SER A 104 7.90 -14.99 -15.53
N SER A 105 8.99 -15.72 -15.79
CA SER A 105 9.40 -16.85 -14.95
C SER A 105 10.05 -16.40 -13.63
N GLU A 106 10.58 -15.17 -13.60
CA GLU A 106 11.17 -14.55 -12.41
C GLU A 106 10.36 -13.32 -12.01
N VAL A 107 9.94 -13.25 -10.75
CA VAL A 107 9.18 -12.12 -10.23
C VAL A 107 10.13 -11.11 -9.64
N THR A 108 10.33 -9.99 -10.34
CA THR A 108 11.05 -8.82 -9.83
C THR A 108 10.07 -7.69 -9.54
N SER A 109 10.33 -6.89 -8.51
CA SER A 109 9.56 -5.68 -8.25
C SER A 109 9.75 -4.67 -9.37
N PHE A 110 8.65 -4.05 -9.79
CA PHE A 110 8.62 -2.93 -10.71
C PHE A 110 9.27 -1.68 -10.12
N ALA A 111 9.09 -1.44 -8.82
CA ALA A 111 9.75 -0.37 -8.07
C ALA A 111 10.10 -0.82 -6.64
N ASP A 112 11.16 -0.25 -6.09
CA ASP A 112 11.65 -0.45 -4.72
C ASP A 112 11.89 0.94 -4.08
N LEU A 113 11.01 1.32 -3.15
CA LEU A 113 10.99 2.65 -2.52
C LEU A 113 11.72 2.59 -1.18
N ARG A 114 12.65 3.53 -0.98
CA ARG A 114 13.76 3.38 -0.04
C ARG A 114 13.91 4.50 0.99
N GLU A 115 12.97 5.43 1.02
CA GLU A 115 13.09 6.68 1.80
C GLU A 115 12.74 6.53 3.27
N HIS A 116 11.92 5.55 3.64
CA HIS A 116 11.62 5.29 5.04
C HIS A 116 12.85 4.78 5.78
N THR A 117 12.92 5.12 7.06
CA THR A 117 13.99 4.73 7.99
C THR A 117 13.49 3.86 9.14
N GLY A 118 12.19 3.54 9.14
CA GLY A 118 11.51 2.64 10.07
C GLY A 118 10.71 1.58 9.32
N GLN A 119 10.18 0.61 10.05
CA GLN A 119 9.33 -0.43 9.47
C GLN A 119 8.07 0.19 8.89
N ILE A 120 7.63 -0.30 7.74
CA ILE A 120 6.40 0.18 7.12
C ILE A 120 5.23 -0.45 7.87
N ASN A 121 4.32 0.39 8.36
CA ASN A 121 3.12 -0.07 9.07
C ASN A 121 1.96 -0.21 8.10
N GLU A 122 1.80 0.75 7.19
CA GLU A 122 0.70 0.75 6.23
C GLU A 122 1.12 1.32 4.88
N VAL A 123 0.50 0.79 3.83
CA VAL A 123 0.51 1.34 2.48
C VAL A 123 -0.93 1.42 1.97
N GLN A 124 -1.28 2.53 1.32
CA GLN A 124 -2.61 2.70 0.75
C GLN A 124 -2.53 3.48 -0.56
N PHE A 125 -3.05 2.92 -1.65
CA PHE A 125 -3.25 3.65 -2.88
C PHE A 125 -4.39 4.65 -2.72
N GLN A 126 -4.26 5.79 -3.42
CA GLN A 126 -5.30 6.80 -3.39
C GLN A 126 -6.62 6.22 -3.97
N PRO A 127 -7.73 6.23 -3.20
CA PRO A 127 -8.97 5.55 -3.59
C PRO A 127 -9.78 6.35 -4.62
N CYS A 128 -9.64 7.67 -4.64
CA CYS A 128 -10.23 8.55 -5.64
C CYS A 128 -9.17 9.58 -6.08
N GLY A 129 -9.15 9.95 -7.36
CA GLY A 129 -8.12 10.84 -7.90
C GLY A 129 -7.10 10.09 -8.76
N ASN A 130 -5.81 10.22 -8.45
CA ASN A 130 -4.76 9.68 -9.29
C ASN A 130 -4.39 8.24 -8.86
N SER A 131 -4.70 7.26 -9.71
CA SER A 131 -4.43 5.84 -9.44
C SER A 131 -2.95 5.46 -9.34
N SER A 132 -2.02 6.37 -9.69
CA SER A 132 -0.58 6.19 -9.50
C SER A 132 -0.08 6.72 -8.15
N VAL A 133 -0.94 7.32 -7.33
CA VAL A 133 -0.52 7.87 -6.04
C VAL A 133 -0.65 6.82 -4.96
N LEU A 134 0.45 6.61 -4.25
CA LEU A 134 0.56 5.71 -3.10
C LEU A 134 0.92 6.53 -1.86
N GLY A 135 0.29 6.21 -0.73
CA GLY A 135 0.71 6.69 0.59
C GLY A 135 1.36 5.56 1.36
N SER A 136 2.29 5.89 2.25
CA SER A 136 2.84 4.96 3.22
C SER A 136 3.11 5.63 4.54
N CYS A 137 2.96 4.88 5.63
CA CYS A 137 3.34 5.32 6.96
C CYS A 137 4.26 4.30 7.64
N ALA A 138 5.10 4.77 8.56
CA ALA A 138 6.13 3.95 9.16
C ALA A 138 6.44 4.32 10.62
N GLU A 139 7.25 3.47 11.25
CA GLU A 139 7.79 3.67 12.60
C GLU A 139 8.69 4.91 12.75
N ASP A 140 9.17 5.48 11.63
CA ASP A 140 9.97 6.72 11.63
C ASP A 140 9.12 7.99 11.85
N GLY A 141 7.81 7.83 12.05
CA GLY A 141 6.87 8.92 12.29
C GLY A 141 6.50 9.72 11.05
N GLN A 142 6.84 9.21 9.86
CA GLN A 142 6.58 9.90 8.60
C GLN A 142 5.41 9.27 7.86
N VAL A 143 4.65 10.12 7.16
CA VAL A 143 3.76 9.70 6.07
C VAL A 143 4.36 10.20 4.77
N LEU A 144 4.65 9.28 3.85
CA LEU A 144 5.26 9.57 2.55
C LEU A 144 4.24 9.35 1.44
N LEU A 145 4.21 10.27 0.48
CA LEU A 145 3.39 10.17 -0.72
C LEU A 145 4.28 9.93 -1.93
N TRP A 146 3.87 9.03 -2.80
CA TRP A 146 4.63 8.57 -3.95
C TRP A 146 3.78 8.68 -5.22
N ASP A 147 4.40 9.02 -6.34
CA ASP A 147 3.78 8.96 -7.67
C ASP A 147 4.52 7.95 -8.55
N ILE A 148 3.86 6.83 -8.83
CA ILE A 148 4.45 5.71 -9.57
C ILE A 148 4.27 5.83 -11.08
N ALA A 149 3.58 6.87 -11.57
CA ALA A 149 3.41 7.12 -13.00
C ALA A 149 4.76 7.41 -13.69
N GLN A 150 5.72 7.97 -12.96
CA GLN A 150 7.04 8.32 -13.50
C GLN A 150 7.86 7.08 -13.92
N VAL A 151 7.62 5.93 -13.29
CA VAL A 151 8.26 4.66 -13.70
C VAL A 151 7.70 4.17 -15.04
N GLU A 152 6.41 4.42 -15.33
CA GLU A 152 5.79 4.01 -16.60
C GLU A 152 6.38 4.77 -17.80
N SER A 153 6.65 6.07 -17.65
CA SER A 153 7.27 6.88 -18.71
C SER A 153 8.70 6.47 -18.98
N ASP A 154 9.47 6.16 -17.93
CA ASP A 154 10.89 5.82 -18.06
C ASP A 154 11.11 4.39 -18.56
N SER A 155 10.20 3.45 -18.26
CA SER A 155 10.22 2.13 -18.90
C SER A 155 10.08 2.17 -20.44
N LYS A 156 9.55 3.28 -20.97
CA LYS A 156 9.46 3.56 -22.42
C LYS A 156 10.60 4.45 -22.94
N SER A 157 11.32 5.12 -22.05
CA SER A 157 12.44 6.00 -22.35
C SER A 157 13.75 5.24 -22.12
N SER A 158 14.35 4.71 -23.19
CA SER A 158 15.60 3.95 -23.13
C SER A 158 16.85 4.80 -22.85
N THR A 159 16.74 5.83 -22.02
CA THR A 159 17.89 6.65 -21.58
C THR A 159 18.20 6.29 -20.13
N GLY A 160 19.37 5.69 -19.89
CA GLY A 160 19.87 5.32 -18.56
C GLY A 160 20.24 6.52 -17.68
N GLY A 161 19.29 7.44 -17.48
CA GLY A 161 19.36 8.50 -16.47
C GLY A 161 18.88 7.97 -15.12
N GLU A 162 19.31 8.65 -14.05
CA GLU A 162 18.83 8.40 -12.68
C GLU A 162 17.30 8.38 -12.67
N ILE A 163 16.72 7.30 -12.13
CA ILE A 163 15.26 7.20 -11.97
C ILE A 163 14.85 8.39 -11.09
N PRO A 164 13.98 9.30 -11.56
CA PRO A 164 13.52 10.39 -10.74
C PRO A 164 12.88 9.84 -9.47
N SER A 165 13.18 10.48 -8.34
CA SER A 165 12.62 10.10 -7.06
C SER A 165 11.10 10.05 -7.16
N LEU A 166 10.53 8.86 -6.98
CA LEU A 166 9.08 8.64 -7.01
C LEU A 166 8.37 9.31 -5.83
N LEU A 167 9.14 9.80 -4.85
CA LEU A 167 8.62 10.53 -3.72
C LEU A 167 8.07 11.89 -4.15
N LEU A 168 6.79 12.09 -3.89
CA LEU A 168 6.05 13.32 -4.12
C LEU A 168 6.07 14.26 -2.91
N PHE A 169 5.90 13.72 -1.70
CA PHE A 169 5.77 14.52 -0.48
C PHE A 169 6.18 13.75 0.78
N ARG A 170 6.66 14.48 1.81
CA ARG A 170 6.92 13.95 3.15
C ARG A 170 6.16 14.76 4.19
N HIS A 171 5.39 14.08 5.04
CA HIS A 171 4.74 14.67 6.21
C HIS A 171 5.53 14.38 7.48
N TYR A 172 5.95 15.42 8.18
CA TYR A 172 6.72 15.36 9.44
C TYR A 172 5.89 15.76 10.67
N GLY A 173 4.57 15.72 10.58
CA GLY A 173 3.70 16.21 11.65
C GLY A 173 3.71 15.32 12.90
N HIS A 174 4.01 14.04 12.78
CA HIS A 174 4.04 13.10 13.90
C HIS A 174 5.43 13.00 14.52
N GLN A 175 5.49 12.98 15.85
CA GLN A 175 6.75 12.83 16.60
C GLN A 175 7.13 11.35 16.85
N TYR A 176 6.16 10.45 16.66
CA TYR A 176 6.25 9.02 16.96
C TYR A 176 5.70 8.21 15.79
N ALA A 177 5.90 6.89 15.86
CA ALA A 177 5.45 5.92 14.87
C ALA A 177 4.00 6.19 14.45
N VAL A 178 3.80 6.31 13.14
CA VAL A 178 2.45 6.42 12.58
C VAL A 178 1.90 5.01 12.43
N SER A 179 0.81 4.71 13.16
CA SER A 179 0.24 3.36 13.19
C SER A 179 -0.70 3.09 12.03
N GLU A 180 -1.43 4.12 11.59
CA GLU A 180 -2.40 4.02 10.50
C GLU A 180 -2.55 5.40 9.81
N PHE A 181 -2.90 5.41 8.54
CA PHE A 181 -3.40 6.58 7.84
C PHE A 181 -4.50 6.21 6.84
N GLN A 182 -5.37 7.15 6.52
CA GLN A 182 -6.39 6.96 5.50
C GLN A 182 -6.49 8.16 4.58
N TRP A 183 -6.57 7.89 3.27
CA TRP A 183 -6.99 8.85 2.28
C TRP A 183 -8.47 9.19 2.41
N SER A 184 -8.83 10.43 2.12
CA SER A 184 -10.20 10.83 1.85
C SER A 184 -10.75 10.04 0.66
N THR A 185 -11.96 9.51 0.82
CA THR A 185 -12.70 8.84 -0.26
C THR A 185 -13.63 9.79 -1.01
N VAL A 186 -13.59 11.09 -0.71
CA VAL A 186 -14.43 12.12 -1.33
C VAL A 186 -13.80 12.56 -2.66
N PRO A 187 -14.44 12.35 -3.83
CA PRO A 187 -13.83 12.67 -5.13
C PRO A 187 -13.42 14.13 -5.33
N ASP A 188 -14.12 15.07 -4.67
CA ASP A 188 -13.82 16.51 -4.75
C ASP A 188 -12.70 16.95 -3.79
N ASP A 189 -12.27 16.07 -2.88
CA ASP A 189 -11.18 16.32 -1.94
C ASP A 189 -10.31 15.07 -1.74
N PRO A 190 -9.63 14.59 -2.80
CA PRO A 190 -8.92 13.31 -2.78
C PRO A 190 -7.57 13.38 -2.04
N TRP A 191 -7.08 14.58 -1.72
CA TRP A 191 -5.76 14.82 -1.11
C TRP A 191 -5.79 15.04 0.40
N THR A 192 -6.97 15.07 1.01
CA THR A 192 -7.09 15.07 2.47
C THR A 192 -6.72 13.70 3.01
N ILE A 193 -5.87 13.68 4.02
CA ILE A 193 -5.37 12.48 4.70
C ILE A 193 -5.60 12.66 6.20
N ALA A 194 -6.05 11.58 6.85
CA ALA A 194 -6.03 11.45 8.29
C ALA A 194 -4.93 10.47 8.68
N SER A 195 -4.08 10.82 9.65
CA SER A 195 -3.03 9.93 10.15
C SER A 195 -2.96 9.94 11.67
N VAL A 196 -2.63 8.79 12.25
CA VAL A 196 -2.58 8.58 13.70
C VAL A 196 -1.22 8.10 14.16
N SER A 197 -0.75 8.63 15.29
CA SER A 197 0.42 8.12 16.00
C SER A 197 0.10 8.00 17.49
N GLU A 198 0.68 7.01 18.16
CA GLU A 198 0.55 6.85 19.61
C GLU A 198 1.87 7.20 20.30
N ASP A 199 1.76 7.91 21.41
CA ASP A 199 2.86 8.24 22.31
C ASP A 199 2.53 7.86 23.77
N GLU A 200 3.47 8.09 24.69
CA GLU A 200 3.28 7.77 26.10
C GLU A 200 2.21 8.65 26.80
N GLU A 201 1.84 9.79 26.20
CA GLU A 201 0.85 10.75 26.71
C GLU A 201 -0.53 10.59 26.05
N GLY A 202 -0.61 9.87 24.91
CA GLY A 202 -1.84 9.49 24.22
C GLY A 202 -1.72 9.38 22.70
N ALA A 203 -2.85 9.21 22.02
CA ALA A 203 -2.91 9.16 20.56
C ALA A 203 -3.09 10.57 19.96
N THR A 204 -2.28 10.89 18.94
CA THR A 204 -2.42 12.10 18.12
C THR A 204 -3.07 11.75 16.79
N LEU A 205 -4.19 12.42 16.47
CA LEU A 205 -4.83 12.39 15.14
C LEU A 205 -4.55 13.70 14.41
N GLN A 206 -4.04 13.61 13.19
CA GLN A 206 -3.85 14.77 12.30
C GLN A 206 -4.69 14.62 11.04
N ILE A 207 -5.37 15.70 10.65
CA ILE A 207 -6.02 15.81 9.34
C ILE A 207 -5.28 16.89 8.57
N TRP A 208 -4.76 16.55 7.41
CA TRP A 208 -3.90 17.41 6.63
C TRP A 208 -4.07 17.16 5.14
N ARG A 209 -3.60 18.10 4.34
CA ARG A 209 -3.53 17.98 2.88
C ARG A 209 -2.24 18.63 2.39
N PRO A 210 -1.50 18.02 1.45
CA PRO A 210 -0.38 18.71 0.80
C PRO A 210 -0.91 19.91 0.01
N LEU A 211 -0.05 20.90 -0.22
CA LEU A 211 -0.40 22.05 -1.06
C LEU A 211 -0.67 21.61 -2.50
N ASP A 212 -1.72 22.17 -3.11
CA ASP A 212 -2.16 21.89 -4.48
C ASP A 212 -1.04 21.95 -5.53
N LEU A 213 -0.03 22.81 -5.30
CA LEU A 213 1.10 22.97 -6.21
C LEU A 213 1.95 21.68 -6.36
N ILE A 214 1.98 20.84 -5.32
CA ILE A 214 2.79 19.62 -5.27
C ILE A 214 2.27 18.59 -6.28
N TYR A 215 0.94 18.49 -6.46
CA TYR A 215 0.32 17.48 -7.31
C TYR A 215 -0.35 18.01 -8.58
N ASN A 216 -0.52 19.33 -8.72
CA ASN A 216 -1.06 19.95 -9.95
C ASN A 216 0.01 20.42 -10.94
N SER A 217 1.31 20.19 -10.70
CA SER A 217 2.37 20.66 -11.60
C SER A 217 3.10 19.51 -12.31
N PRO A 218 2.79 19.23 -13.58
CA PRO A 218 3.58 18.29 -14.37
C PRO A 218 4.90 18.89 -14.87
N VAL A 219 5.13 20.23 -14.82
CA VAL A 219 6.28 20.91 -15.47
C VAL A 219 6.82 22.20 -14.78
N ASP A 220 6.17 22.81 -13.77
CA ASP A 220 6.47 24.22 -13.41
C ASP A 220 7.08 24.51 -12.03
N ALA A 221 7.43 23.50 -11.22
CA ALA A 221 8.14 23.77 -9.96
C ALA A 221 9.54 24.42 -10.16
N ALA A 222 10.18 24.18 -11.30
CA ALA A 222 11.47 24.78 -11.66
C ALA A 222 11.37 26.27 -12.06
N ASN A 223 10.19 26.74 -12.47
CA ASN A 223 9.97 28.13 -12.90
C ASN A 223 9.48 29.02 -11.75
N ILE A 224 8.70 28.49 -10.82
CA ILE A 224 8.13 29.29 -9.72
C ILE A 224 9.19 29.71 -8.69
N LEU A 225 10.16 28.83 -8.39
CA LEU A 225 11.30 29.16 -7.51
C LEU A 225 12.34 30.09 -8.17
N ARG A 226 12.22 30.39 -9.47
CA ARG A 226 13.07 31.38 -10.16
C ARG A 226 12.37 32.73 -10.36
N SER A 227 11.04 32.78 -10.29
CA SER A 227 10.28 34.03 -10.43
C SER A 227 10.00 34.72 -9.11
N GLU A 228 9.93 33.99 -8.00
CA GLU A 228 9.82 34.57 -6.65
C GLU A 228 11.19 34.59 -6.00
N GLY A 229 11.93 35.68 -6.25
CA GLY A 229 13.17 35.97 -5.53
C GLY A 229 12.87 36.30 -4.06
N ILE A 230 12.73 35.26 -3.24
CA ILE A 230 12.78 35.30 -1.77
C ILE A 230 13.78 34.25 -1.30
#